data_AF-A0A1G6WQU6-F1
#
_entry.id   AF-A0A1G6WQU6-F1
#
_cell.length_a   1.000
_cell.length_b   1.000
_cell.length_c   1.000
_cell.angle_alpha   90.00
_cell.angle_beta   90.00
_cell.angle_gamma   90.00
#
_symmetry.space_group_name_H-M   'P 1'
#
loop_
_entity.id
_entity.type
_entity.pdbx_description
1 polymer ?
#
loop_
_entity_poly.entity_id
_entity_poly.type
_entity_poly.pdbx_seq_one_letter_code
_entity_poly.pdbx_strand_id
1 'polypeptide(L)'
;MQSILIVGAGFAGAVHARQLAEAGYRCQVIDRRSHIAGNAFDEVLPNGIRVHRYGPHLFHTNNKGVVDWLQRFTEFVPYEHRVEALLADGRTLPMPINRRTLEGLFKVDLPTAAEAEQFLHSLAVPMEAPSNAAEYLLSQIGPDLTDLFFRPYTKKMWELDLEELDTSVVKRIPIRFDDEDRYFPNDQYQFMFKGGYTAAFERILDHPLISVDIGREFSKSMLKDYHYCFNSMPIDEYFDFTFGPLPYRSIRFHHRDVPAEEGAGTATTINFTDAGPRTRETDWSRIPDHLVHRTGRKTLTQEEPCDYVDNNMERYYPVKTSDGRYQAVYEKYKALAEKTNECGFIGRCGTYQYLDMHQVINQSLKHVNDWIERQK
;
A
#
# COMPACT_ATOMS: atom_id res chain seq x y z
N MET A 1 15.09 -10.86 31.93
CA MET A 1 14.92 -10.47 30.52
C MET A 1 13.44 -10.19 30.33
N GLN A 2 13.07 -8.95 30.03
CA GLN A 2 11.66 -8.57 29.89
C GLN A 2 11.09 -9.18 28.59
N SER A 3 9.86 -9.68 28.67
CA SER A 3 9.13 -10.22 27.52
C SER A 3 8.17 -9.18 26.96
N ILE A 4 8.18 -8.99 25.64
CA ILE A 4 7.36 -8.04 24.90
C ILE A 4 6.42 -8.81 23.99
N LEU A 5 5.14 -8.46 24.01
CA LEU A 5 4.16 -8.98 23.07
C LEU A 5 4.13 -8.08 21.83
N ILE A 6 4.08 -8.68 20.65
CA ILE A 6 3.95 -7.99 19.38
C ILE A 6 2.78 -8.60 18.64
N VAL A 7 1.73 -7.80 18.42
CA VAL A 7 0.52 -8.25 17.73
C VAL A 7 0.57 -7.82 16.27
N GLY A 8 0.61 -8.80 15.38
CA GLY A 8 0.74 -8.69 13.93
C GLY A 8 2.17 -8.87 13.45
N ALA A 9 2.36 -9.75 12.45
CA ALA A 9 3.64 -10.11 11.85
C ALA A 9 3.92 -9.38 10.51
N GLY A 10 3.23 -8.26 10.26
CA GLY A 10 3.56 -7.34 9.16
C GLY A 10 4.80 -6.48 9.46
N PHE A 11 5.16 -5.56 8.55
CA PHE A 11 6.37 -4.73 8.68
C PHE A 11 6.49 -4.05 10.05
N ALA A 12 5.39 -3.48 10.57
CA ALA A 12 5.42 -2.80 11.85
C ALA A 12 5.88 -3.74 12.98
N GLY A 13 5.23 -4.89 13.13
CA GLY A 13 5.59 -5.87 14.17
C GLY A 13 6.96 -6.49 13.96
N ALA A 14 7.31 -6.87 12.72
CA ALA A 14 8.60 -7.50 12.43
C ALA A 14 9.79 -6.56 12.68
N VAL A 15 9.67 -5.27 12.33
CA VAL A 15 10.69 -4.25 12.64
C VAL A 15 10.84 -4.08 14.15
N HIS A 16 9.73 -3.95 14.90
CA HIS A 16 9.78 -3.83 16.35
C HIS A 16 10.43 -5.07 16.98
N ALA A 17 10.03 -6.28 16.57
CA ALA A 17 10.56 -7.54 17.07
C ALA A 17 12.07 -7.61 16.90
N ARG A 18 12.56 -7.29 15.69
CA ARG A 18 13.98 -7.29 15.37
C ARG A 18 14.77 -6.30 16.24
N GLN A 19 14.33 -5.04 16.33
CA GLN A 19 15.03 -4.02 17.11
C GLN A 19 15.03 -4.32 18.61
N LEU A 20 13.90 -4.76 19.17
CA LEU A 20 13.80 -5.13 20.58
C LEU A 20 14.68 -6.35 20.90
N ALA A 21 14.68 -7.36 20.03
CA ALA A 21 15.50 -8.54 20.22
C ALA A 21 17.00 -8.23 20.16
N GLU A 22 17.43 -7.33 19.28
CA GLU A 22 18.80 -6.80 19.22
C GLU A 22 19.18 -6.00 20.47
N ALA A 23 18.21 -5.35 21.12
CA ALA A 23 18.38 -4.69 22.40
C ALA A 23 18.27 -5.63 23.61
N GLY A 24 18.12 -6.94 23.40
CA GLY A 24 18.10 -7.96 24.46
C GLY A 24 16.73 -8.24 25.10
N TYR A 25 15.63 -7.83 24.47
CA TYR A 25 14.28 -8.18 24.91
C TYR A 25 13.83 -9.51 24.30
N ARG A 26 13.06 -10.31 25.04
CA ARG A 26 12.36 -11.47 24.46
C ARG A 26 11.08 -10.98 23.80
N CYS A 27 10.85 -11.36 22.56
CA CYS A 27 9.68 -10.94 21.79
C CYS A 27 8.83 -12.15 21.43
N GLN A 28 7.55 -12.11 21.79
CA GLN A 28 6.54 -13.02 21.23
C GLN A 28 5.77 -12.25 20.15
N VAL A 29 5.96 -12.63 18.89
CA VAL A 29 5.14 -12.15 17.78
C VAL A 29 3.97 -13.11 17.63
N ILE A 30 2.75 -12.56 17.56
CA ILE A 30 1.54 -13.31 17.23
C ILE A 30 0.90 -12.72 15.97
N ASP A 31 0.29 -13.54 15.14
CA ASP A 31 -0.57 -13.08 14.05
C ASP A 31 -1.80 -13.98 13.94
N ARG A 32 -2.97 -13.39 13.72
CA ARG A 32 -4.20 -14.15 13.49
C ARG A 32 -4.17 -14.90 12.16
N ARG A 33 -3.39 -14.44 11.20
CA ARG A 33 -3.19 -15.13 9.91
C ARG A 33 -2.27 -16.32 10.09
N SER A 34 -2.43 -17.30 9.21
CA SER A 34 -1.59 -18.49 9.16
C SER A 34 -0.22 -18.27 8.49
N HIS A 35 0.25 -17.02 8.40
CA HIS A 35 1.52 -16.67 7.78
C HIS A 35 2.03 -15.32 8.33
N ILE A 36 3.32 -15.05 8.10
CA ILE A 36 3.99 -13.79 8.44
C ILE A 36 3.85 -12.76 7.31
N ALA A 37 4.50 -11.61 7.43
CA ALA A 37 4.58 -10.53 6.42
C ALA A 37 3.29 -9.71 6.20
N GLY A 38 2.18 -10.05 6.86
CA GLY A 38 0.92 -9.31 6.74
C GLY A 38 0.48 -9.21 5.27
N ASN A 39 0.20 -8.00 4.78
CA ASN A 39 -0.23 -7.80 3.39
C ASN A 39 0.92 -7.98 2.38
N ALA A 40 2.18 -7.87 2.80
CA ALA A 40 3.33 -8.10 1.93
C ALA A 40 3.62 -9.60 1.73
N PHE A 41 2.81 -10.49 2.30
CA PHE A 41 2.97 -11.93 2.11
C PHE A 41 2.89 -12.32 0.63
N ASP A 42 3.89 -13.07 0.20
CA ASP A 42 3.96 -13.66 -1.12
C ASP A 42 4.15 -15.18 -1.08
N GLU A 43 3.69 -15.82 -2.14
CA GLU A 43 3.76 -17.26 -2.34
C GLU A 43 4.02 -17.59 -3.80
N VAL A 44 4.65 -18.74 -4.06
CA VAL A 44 4.87 -19.25 -5.42
C VAL A 44 3.74 -20.22 -5.75
N LEU A 45 2.95 -19.89 -6.77
CA LEU A 45 1.85 -20.73 -7.24
C LEU A 45 2.36 -21.94 -8.04
N PRO A 46 1.54 -23.00 -8.24
CA PRO A 46 1.95 -24.20 -8.97
C PRO A 46 2.44 -23.96 -10.40
N ASN A 47 2.02 -22.86 -11.04
CA ASN A 47 2.48 -22.48 -12.37
C ASN A 47 3.89 -21.82 -12.38
N GLY A 48 4.55 -21.74 -11.22
CA GLY A 48 5.91 -21.21 -11.08
C GLY A 48 5.97 -19.68 -10.92
N ILE A 49 4.83 -19.02 -10.73
CA ILE A 49 4.73 -17.56 -10.57
C ILE A 49 4.57 -17.20 -9.10
N ARG A 50 5.43 -16.31 -8.61
CA ARG A 50 5.25 -15.63 -7.34
C ARG A 50 4.16 -14.58 -7.45
N VAL A 51 3.21 -14.65 -6.54
CA VAL A 51 2.16 -13.64 -6.39
C VAL A 51 2.21 -13.09 -4.97
N HIS A 52 1.88 -11.82 -4.82
CA HIS A 52 1.54 -11.31 -3.50
C HIS A 52 0.06 -11.59 -3.29
N ARG A 53 -0.27 -12.31 -2.22
CA ARG A 53 -1.65 -12.74 -1.95
C ARG A 53 -2.61 -11.56 -1.81
N TYR A 54 -2.10 -10.41 -1.37
CA TYR A 54 -2.88 -9.23 -1.05
C TYR A 54 -2.57 -8.03 -1.97
N GLY A 55 -2.30 -8.31 -3.24
CA GLY A 55 -2.06 -7.29 -4.27
C GLY A 55 -0.60 -6.87 -4.40
N PRO A 56 -0.24 -6.16 -5.50
CA PRO A 56 1.14 -5.78 -5.78
C PRO A 56 1.69 -4.87 -4.69
N HIS A 57 2.86 -5.24 -4.17
CA HIS A 57 3.61 -4.52 -3.15
C HIS A 57 4.95 -4.17 -3.76
N LEU A 58 5.16 -2.90 -4.04
CA LEU A 58 6.29 -2.42 -4.81
C LEU A 58 7.11 -1.53 -3.89
N PHE A 59 8.35 -1.91 -3.62
CA PHE A 59 9.15 -1.16 -2.67
C PHE A 59 9.81 0.03 -3.37
N HIS A 60 9.49 1.22 -2.89
CA HIS A 60 10.06 2.48 -3.33
C HIS A 60 10.34 3.37 -2.11
N THR A 61 11.43 4.13 -2.14
CA THR A 61 11.78 5.08 -1.07
C THR A 61 12.90 6.03 -1.49
N ASN A 62 13.00 7.17 -0.81
CA ASN A 62 14.19 8.03 -0.78
C ASN A 62 15.01 7.88 0.52
N ASN A 63 14.50 7.12 1.48
CA ASN A 63 15.14 6.95 2.79
C ASN A 63 16.21 5.85 2.73
N LYS A 64 17.48 6.25 2.59
CA LYS A 64 18.62 5.34 2.60
C LYS A 64 18.72 4.52 3.90
N GLY A 65 18.36 5.08 5.06
CA GLY A 65 18.40 4.35 6.33
C GLY A 65 17.46 3.13 6.35
N VAL A 66 16.30 3.23 5.69
CA VAL A 66 15.39 2.08 5.51
C VAL A 66 16.00 1.05 4.58
N VAL A 67 16.63 1.48 3.49
CA VAL A 67 17.32 0.58 2.54
C VAL A 67 18.44 -0.17 3.24
N ASP A 68 19.31 0.54 3.96
CA ASP A 68 20.43 -0.03 4.69
C ASP A 68 19.96 -1.03 5.75
N TRP A 69 18.85 -0.75 6.43
CA TRP A 69 18.27 -1.69 7.38
C TRP A 69 17.75 -2.96 6.70
N LEU A 70 17.05 -2.84 5.57
CA LEU A 70 16.52 -3.99 4.83
C LEU A 70 17.61 -4.86 4.18
N GLN A 71 18.72 -4.26 3.74
CA GLN A 71 19.86 -4.99 3.13
C GLN A 71 20.48 -6.03 4.06
N ARG A 72 20.23 -5.93 5.37
CA ARG A 72 20.64 -6.92 6.37
C ARG A 72 19.88 -8.25 6.24
N PHE A 73 18.70 -8.23 5.60
CA PHE A 73 17.75 -9.35 5.57
C PHE A 73 17.35 -9.76 4.16
N THR A 74 17.76 -9.02 3.13
CA THR A 74 17.45 -9.36 1.74
C THR A 74 18.43 -8.73 0.76
N GLU A 75 18.57 -9.34 -0.40
CA GLU A 75 19.14 -8.68 -1.58
C GLU A 75 18.02 -8.03 -2.38
N PHE A 76 18.34 -6.95 -3.09
CA PHE A 76 17.39 -6.22 -3.92
C PHE A 76 17.56 -6.53 -5.40
N VAL A 77 16.44 -6.54 -6.12
CA VAL A 77 16.38 -6.59 -7.58
C VAL A 77 15.83 -5.26 -8.09
N PRO A 78 16.60 -4.47 -8.87
CA PRO A 78 16.13 -3.20 -9.43
C PRO A 78 14.85 -3.37 -10.23
N TYR A 79 13.87 -2.52 -9.95
CA TYR A 79 12.58 -2.53 -10.63
C TYR A 79 11.92 -1.17 -10.57
N GLU A 80 11.66 -0.58 -11.73
CA GLU A 80 10.93 0.68 -11.86
C GLU A 80 9.53 0.39 -12.36
N HIS A 81 8.54 0.63 -11.51
CA HIS A 81 7.17 0.29 -11.82
C HIS A 81 6.57 1.22 -12.89
N ARG A 82 5.81 0.64 -13.80
CA ARG A 82 5.06 1.36 -14.85
C ARG A 82 3.61 0.87 -14.85
N VAL A 83 2.71 1.80 -15.11
CA VAL A 83 1.27 1.57 -15.20
C VAL A 83 0.77 2.14 -16.52
N GLU A 84 -0.19 1.47 -17.14
CA GLU A 84 -0.97 2.03 -18.24
C GLU A 84 -2.45 2.02 -17.88
N ALA A 85 -3.23 2.91 -18.47
CA ALA A 85 -4.68 2.95 -18.38
C ALA A 85 -5.29 2.43 -19.70
N LEU A 86 -6.19 1.46 -19.60
CA LEU A 86 -6.92 0.88 -20.72
C LEU A 86 -8.11 1.77 -21.09
N LEU A 87 -8.19 2.18 -22.34
CA LEU A 87 -9.29 2.97 -22.91
C LEU A 87 -10.39 2.07 -23.49
N ALA A 88 -11.59 2.63 -23.69
CA ALA A 88 -12.73 1.93 -24.27
C ALA A 88 -12.49 1.41 -25.71
N ASP A 89 -11.57 2.04 -26.45
CA ASP A 89 -11.18 1.62 -27.80
C ASP A 89 -10.07 0.55 -27.82
N GLY A 90 -9.66 0.06 -26.64
CA GLY A 90 -8.64 -0.99 -26.48
C GLY A 90 -7.20 -0.47 -26.47
N ARG A 91 -6.96 0.83 -26.71
CA ARG A 91 -5.62 1.42 -26.55
C ARG A 91 -5.25 1.52 -25.07
N THR A 92 -3.95 1.50 -24.80
CA THR A 92 -3.39 1.79 -23.48
C THR A 92 -2.61 3.10 -23.53
N LEU A 93 -2.70 3.91 -22.47
CA LEU A 93 -1.91 5.13 -22.32
C LEU A 93 -1.15 5.11 -20.98
N PRO A 94 0.05 5.72 -20.90
CA PRO A 94 0.81 5.76 -19.65
C PRO A 94 0.03 6.39 -18.49
N MET A 95 0.32 5.92 -17.28
CA MET A 95 -0.11 6.51 -16.02
C MET A 95 1.10 6.53 -15.07
N PRO A 96 1.49 7.66 -14.47
CA PRO A 96 0.76 8.92 -14.34
C PRO A 96 0.57 9.71 -15.66
N ILE A 97 -0.40 10.63 -15.69
CA ILE A 97 -0.64 11.49 -16.88
C ILE A 97 0.65 12.25 -17.20
N ASN A 98 1.13 12.04 -18.41
CA ASN A 98 2.34 12.65 -18.95
C ASN A 98 2.13 13.13 -20.40
N ARG A 99 3.17 13.64 -21.05
CA ARG A 99 3.08 14.17 -22.42
C ARG A 99 2.51 13.15 -23.42
N ARG A 100 2.97 11.90 -23.35
CA ARG A 100 2.50 10.80 -24.21
C ARG A 100 1.03 10.47 -24.00
N THR A 101 0.55 10.64 -22.76
CA THR A 101 -0.86 10.49 -22.43
C THR A 101 -1.69 11.54 -23.16
N LEU A 102 -1.24 12.80 -23.15
CA LEU A 102 -1.92 13.92 -23.80
C LEU A 102 -1.93 13.77 -25.33
N GLU A 103 -0.78 13.48 -25.93
CA GLU A 103 -0.66 13.20 -27.37
C GLU A 103 -1.59 12.04 -27.79
N GLY A 104 -1.56 10.94 -27.05
CA GLY A 104 -2.32 9.73 -27.37
C GLY A 104 -3.84 9.90 -27.18
N LEU A 105 -4.27 10.63 -26.17
CA LEU A 105 -5.70 10.85 -25.90
C LEU A 105 -6.30 11.87 -26.86
N PHE A 106 -5.67 13.05 -26.97
CA PHE A 106 -6.21 14.18 -27.74
C PHE A 106 -5.78 14.19 -29.21
N LYS A 107 -4.91 13.26 -29.62
CA LYS A 107 -4.37 13.14 -30.98
C LYS A 107 -3.69 14.42 -31.46
N VAL A 108 -2.94 15.03 -30.55
CA VAL A 108 -2.14 16.25 -30.77
C VAL A 108 -0.65 15.88 -30.80
N ASP A 109 0.16 16.74 -31.41
CA ASP A 109 1.62 16.67 -31.36
C ASP A 109 2.12 17.76 -30.39
N LEU A 110 2.84 17.34 -29.34
CA LEU A 110 3.30 18.24 -28.28
C LEU A 110 4.82 18.07 -28.15
N PRO A 111 5.64 18.58 -29.09
CA PRO A 111 7.06 18.20 -29.19
C PRO A 111 7.90 18.58 -27.97
N THR A 112 7.44 19.50 -27.11
CA THR A 112 8.16 19.91 -25.89
C THR A 112 7.32 19.77 -24.63
N ALA A 113 7.99 19.69 -23.48
CA ALA A 113 7.31 19.69 -22.18
C ALA A 113 6.57 21.01 -21.90
N ALA A 114 7.09 22.14 -22.37
CA ALA A 114 6.45 23.44 -22.21
C ALA A 114 5.11 23.53 -22.99
N GLU A 115 5.04 22.95 -24.19
CA GLU A 115 3.79 22.87 -24.94
C GLU A 115 2.79 21.91 -24.28
N ALA A 116 3.27 20.81 -23.70
CA ALA A 116 2.42 19.88 -22.95
C ALA A 116 1.83 20.54 -21.69
N GLU A 117 2.63 21.32 -20.96
CA GLU A 117 2.18 22.12 -19.82
C GLU A 117 1.15 23.18 -20.25
N GLN A 118 1.44 23.94 -21.31
CA GLN A 118 0.51 24.93 -21.84
C GLN A 118 -0.82 24.30 -22.28
N PHE A 119 -0.75 23.16 -22.98
CA PHE A 119 -1.92 22.42 -23.41
C PHE A 119 -2.75 21.95 -22.22
N LEU A 120 -2.13 21.34 -21.20
CA LEU A 120 -2.85 20.89 -20.02
C LEU A 120 -3.48 22.04 -19.24
N HIS A 121 -2.77 23.16 -19.08
CA HIS A 121 -3.32 24.36 -18.46
C HIS A 121 -4.51 24.94 -19.23
N SER A 122 -4.56 24.76 -20.56
CA SER A 122 -5.72 25.18 -21.36
C SER A 122 -6.96 24.31 -21.14
N LEU A 123 -6.78 23.07 -20.65
CA LEU A 123 -7.87 22.16 -20.29
C LEU A 123 -8.36 22.35 -18.85
N ALA A 124 -7.46 22.80 -17.97
CA ALA A 124 -7.73 22.98 -16.54
C ALA A 124 -8.77 24.08 -16.27
N VAL A 125 -9.55 23.91 -15.19
CA VAL A 125 -10.54 24.89 -14.72
C VAL A 125 -9.91 25.73 -13.61
N PRO A 126 -9.65 27.04 -13.81
CA PRO A 126 -8.99 27.87 -12.80
C PRO A 126 -9.74 27.86 -11.46
N MET A 127 -9.03 27.54 -10.39
CA MET A 127 -9.58 27.48 -9.03
C MET A 127 -8.50 27.81 -8.00
N GLU A 128 -8.76 28.81 -7.16
CA GLU A 128 -7.75 29.33 -6.22
C GLU A 128 -7.50 28.39 -5.03
N ALA A 129 -8.55 27.75 -4.51
CA ALA A 129 -8.48 26.92 -3.32
C ALA A 129 -9.35 25.65 -3.44
N PRO A 130 -8.87 24.61 -4.15
CA PRO A 130 -9.57 23.34 -4.23
C PRO A 130 -9.78 22.69 -2.87
N SER A 131 -11.03 22.36 -2.54
CA SER A 131 -11.46 21.85 -1.24
C SER A 131 -11.62 20.32 -1.19
N ASN A 132 -11.70 19.67 -2.36
CA ASN A 132 -11.91 18.23 -2.50
C ASN A 132 -11.15 17.67 -3.72
N ALA A 133 -11.14 16.34 -3.86
CA ALA A 133 -10.39 15.68 -4.93
C ALA A 133 -10.89 16.03 -6.34
N ALA A 134 -12.20 16.25 -6.53
CA ALA A 134 -12.76 16.65 -7.84
C ALA A 134 -12.24 18.03 -8.25
N GLU A 135 -12.39 19.01 -7.37
CA GLU A 135 -11.92 20.39 -7.59
C GLU A 135 -10.42 20.44 -7.89
N TYR A 136 -9.63 19.65 -7.15
CA TYR A 136 -8.19 19.59 -7.37
C TYR A 136 -7.84 19.01 -8.74
N LEU A 137 -8.52 17.95 -9.19
CA LEU A 137 -8.26 17.38 -10.52
C LEU A 137 -8.75 18.31 -11.63
N LEU A 138 -9.95 18.89 -11.51
CA LEU A 138 -10.46 19.86 -12.47
C LEU A 138 -9.51 21.04 -12.63
N SER A 139 -8.93 21.53 -11.54
CA SER A 139 -7.99 22.65 -11.56
C SER A 139 -6.60 22.31 -12.07
N GLN A 140 -6.30 21.04 -12.34
CA GLN A 140 -4.97 20.61 -12.78
C GLN A 140 -4.98 19.94 -14.15
N ILE A 141 -6.02 19.15 -14.46
CA ILE A 141 -6.09 18.32 -15.67
C ILE A 141 -7.40 18.52 -16.46
N GLY A 142 -8.35 19.31 -15.94
CA GLY A 142 -9.61 19.55 -16.63
C GLY A 142 -10.60 18.38 -16.58
N PRO A 143 -11.83 18.58 -17.10
CA PRO A 143 -12.93 17.61 -16.99
C PRO A 143 -12.65 16.30 -17.73
N ASP A 144 -12.17 16.34 -18.98
CA ASP A 144 -12.01 15.14 -19.81
C ASP A 144 -11.05 14.12 -19.19
N LEU A 145 -9.89 14.58 -18.70
CA LEU A 145 -8.91 13.72 -18.05
C LEU A 145 -9.39 13.26 -16.66
N THR A 146 -10.09 14.13 -15.92
CA THR A 146 -10.68 13.80 -14.61
C THR A 146 -11.71 12.68 -14.76
N ASP A 147 -12.63 12.83 -15.69
CA ASP A 147 -13.76 11.92 -15.90
C ASP A 147 -13.33 10.60 -16.55
N LEU A 148 -12.22 10.59 -17.30
CA LEU A 148 -11.67 9.36 -17.87
C LEU A 148 -10.80 8.58 -16.88
N PHE A 149 -9.80 9.23 -16.28
CA PHE A 149 -8.76 8.53 -15.53
C PHE A 149 -9.04 8.40 -14.03
N PHE A 150 -9.83 9.32 -13.46
CA PHE A 150 -10.00 9.40 -12.01
C PHE A 150 -11.41 9.09 -11.55
N ARG A 151 -12.45 9.62 -12.20
CA ARG A 151 -13.83 9.49 -11.67
C ARG A 151 -14.29 8.02 -11.58
N PRO A 152 -14.21 7.19 -12.64
CA PRO A 152 -14.66 5.81 -12.58
C PRO A 152 -13.77 4.98 -11.65
N TYR A 153 -12.45 5.18 -11.74
CA TYR A 153 -11.48 4.49 -10.88
C TYR A 153 -11.73 4.78 -9.40
N THR A 154 -11.90 6.05 -9.05
CA THR A 154 -12.18 6.51 -7.69
C THR A 154 -13.51 5.94 -7.18
N LYS A 155 -14.57 6.01 -7.98
CA LYS A 155 -15.88 5.48 -7.57
C LYS A 155 -15.80 4.00 -7.27
N LYS A 156 -15.10 3.22 -8.09
CA LYS A 156 -14.81 1.80 -7.84
C LYS A 156 -14.01 1.59 -6.56
N MET A 157 -12.89 2.31 -6.43
CA MET A 157 -11.94 2.15 -5.32
C MET A 157 -12.54 2.50 -3.96
N TRP A 158 -13.31 3.59 -3.89
CA TRP A 158 -13.73 4.21 -2.65
C TRP A 158 -15.23 4.15 -2.38
N GLU A 159 -16.06 3.79 -3.37
CA GLU A 159 -17.53 3.92 -3.31
C GLU A 159 -18.03 5.34 -3.03
N LEU A 160 -17.15 6.32 -3.19
CA LEU A 160 -17.39 7.74 -2.99
C LEU A 160 -17.15 8.47 -4.29
N ASP A 161 -17.89 9.56 -4.48
CA ASP A 161 -17.62 10.49 -5.57
C ASP A 161 -16.35 11.32 -5.24
N LEU A 162 -15.71 11.86 -6.28
CA LEU A 162 -14.47 12.64 -6.11
C LEU A 162 -14.68 13.86 -5.18
N GLU A 163 -15.89 14.40 -5.17
CA GLU A 163 -16.32 15.55 -4.37
C GLU A 163 -16.33 15.24 -2.86
N GLU A 164 -16.46 13.96 -2.49
CA GLU A 164 -16.51 13.50 -1.09
C GLU A 164 -15.13 13.18 -0.50
N LEU A 165 -14.10 13.14 -1.34
CA LEU A 165 -12.75 12.72 -0.95
C LEU A 165 -11.82 13.91 -0.70
N ASP A 166 -10.95 13.75 0.29
CA ASP A 166 -9.89 14.71 0.57
C ASP A 166 -8.87 14.77 -0.58
N THR A 167 -8.29 15.95 -0.82
CA THR A 167 -7.32 16.17 -1.91
C THR A 167 -6.08 15.25 -1.82
N SER A 168 -5.70 14.80 -0.62
CA SER A 168 -4.54 13.90 -0.44
C SER A 168 -4.71 12.55 -1.13
N VAL A 169 -5.94 12.12 -1.40
CA VAL A 169 -6.22 10.85 -2.09
C VAL A 169 -5.72 10.86 -3.53
N VAL A 170 -5.75 12.01 -4.20
CA VAL A 170 -5.37 12.17 -5.63
C VAL A 170 -4.03 12.86 -5.83
N LYS A 171 -3.60 13.74 -4.91
CA LYS A 171 -2.30 14.45 -4.95
C LYS A 171 -1.06 13.54 -4.97
N ARG A 172 -1.24 12.27 -4.60
CA ARG A 172 -0.20 11.23 -4.64
C ARG A 172 0.17 10.77 -6.05
N ILE A 173 -0.64 11.07 -7.07
CA ILE A 173 -0.35 10.74 -8.47
C ILE A 173 0.23 12.00 -9.12
N PRO A 174 1.51 12.01 -9.53
CA PRO A 174 2.12 13.21 -10.10
C PRO A 174 1.55 13.49 -11.49
N ILE A 175 1.32 14.76 -11.80
CA ILE A 175 1.04 15.20 -13.17
C ILE A 175 2.37 15.61 -13.79
N ARG A 176 2.63 15.13 -15.00
CA ARG A 176 3.91 15.33 -15.69
C ARG A 176 3.72 15.94 -17.06
N PHE A 177 4.75 16.63 -17.52
CA PHE A 177 4.79 17.27 -18.83
C PHE A 177 5.88 16.69 -19.75
N ASP A 178 6.70 15.77 -19.23
CA ASP A 178 7.73 15.03 -19.95
C ASP A 178 7.23 13.63 -20.36
N ASP A 179 8.14 12.79 -20.89
CA ASP A 179 7.87 11.39 -21.28
C ASP A 179 8.09 10.38 -20.15
N GLU A 180 8.37 10.86 -18.93
CA GLU A 180 8.59 9.99 -17.78
C GLU A 180 7.33 9.18 -17.48
N ASP A 181 7.49 7.86 -17.50
CA ASP A 181 6.41 6.88 -17.38
C ASP A 181 6.53 6.00 -16.13
N ARG A 182 7.59 6.18 -15.34
CA ARG A 182 7.72 5.51 -14.04
C ARG A 182 6.65 6.04 -13.09
N TYR A 183 6.07 5.12 -12.32
CA TYR A 183 5.02 5.43 -11.36
C TYR A 183 5.56 6.10 -10.08
N PHE A 184 6.83 5.84 -9.73
CA PHE A 184 7.53 6.45 -8.60
C PHE A 184 8.80 7.19 -9.04
N PRO A 185 8.73 8.16 -9.98
CA PRO A 185 9.91 8.71 -10.65
C PRO A 185 10.82 9.52 -9.70
N ASN A 186 10.27 9.97 -8.57
CA ASN A 186 10.96 10.78 -7.59
C ASN A 186 11.62 9.95 -6.47
N ASP A 187 11.46 8.61 -6.46
CA ASP A 187 12.11 7.74 -5.50
C ASP A 187 13.39 7.15 -6.07
N GLN A 188 14.51 7.44 -5.40
CA GLN A 188 15.83 6.97 -5.80
C GLN A 188 15.97 5.45 -5.72
N TYR A 189 15.34 4.82 -4.74
CA TYR A 189 15.45 3.39 -4.48
C TYR A 189 14.13 2.71 -4.84
N GLN A 190 14.10 1.96 -5.93
CA GLN A 190 12.95 1.17 -6.37
C GLN A 190 13.38 -0.27 -6.63
N PHE A 191 12.89 -1.19 -5.81
CA PHE A 191 13.39 -2.55 -5.74
C PHE A 191 12.29 -3.57 -5.50
N MET A 192 12.55 -4.79 -5.95
CA MET A 192 11.90 -6.00 -5.47
C MET A 192 12.83 -6.77 -4.54
N PHE A 193 12.26 -7.60 -3.67
CA PHE A 193 13.00 -8.40 -2.71
C PHE A 193 13.38 -9.73 -3.38
N LYS A 194 14.68 -10.03 -3.46
CA LYS A 194 15.14 -11.29 -4.03
C LYS A 194 14.67 -12.47 -3.16
N GLY A 195 14.02 -13.44 -3.78
CA GLY A 195 13.35 -14.55 -3.13
C GLY A 195 11.98 -14.18 -2.53
N GLY A 196 11.47 -12.97 -2.78
CA GLY A 196 10.21 -12.46 -2.26
C GLY A 196 10.28 -11.84 -0.86
N TYR A 197 9.21 -11.15 -0.50
CA TYR A 197 8.99 -10.55 0.81
C TYR A 197 8.96 -11.59 1.92
N THR A 198 8.27 -12.72 1.73
CA THR A 198 8.13 -13.75 2.78
C THR A 198 9.51 -14.23 3.24
N ALA A 199 10.44 -14.49 2.32
CA ALA A 199 11.81 -14.89 2.63
C ALA A 199 12.59 -13.82 3.41
N ALA A 200 12.36 -12.53 3.13
CA ALA A 200 12.97 -11.46 3.91
C ALA A 200 12.37 -11.36 5.32
N PHE A 201 11.06 -11.57 5.47
CA PHE A 201 10.41 -11.61 6.78
C PHE A 201 10.89 -12.78 7.64
N GLU A 202 11.13 -13.96 7.05
CA GLU A 202 11.76 -15.09 7.75
C GLU A 202 13.10 -14.66 8.35
N ARG A 203 13.97 -13.99 7.57
CA ARG A 203 15.25 -13.47 8.07
C ARG A 203 15.10 -12.34 9.08
N ILE A 204 14.11 -11.46 8.91
CA ILE A 204 13.81 -10.40 9.90
C ILE A 204 13.36 -11.00 11.23
N LEU A 205 12.66 -12.14 11.23
CA LEU A 205 12.16 -12.77 12.46
C LEU A 205 13.09 -13.85 13.01
N ASP A 206 14.11 -14.28 12.25
CA ASP A 206 15.11 -15.26 12.68
C ASP A 206 16.10 -14.68 13.70
N HIS A 207 15.74 -14.77 14.98
CA HIS A 207 16.59 -14.37 16.09
C HIS A 207 16.28 -15.23 17.32
N PRO A 208 17.26 -15.65 18.14
CA PRO A 208 17.04 -16.52 19.30
C PRO A 208 16.13 -15.93 20.40
N LEU A 209 15.87 -14.62 20.36
CA LEU A 209 14.97 -13.94 21.28
C LEU A 209 13.60 -13.60 20.68
N ILE A 210 13.31 -14.05 19.45
CA ILE A 210 12.01 -13.88 18.80
C ILE A 210 11.34 -15.25 18.69
N SER A 211 10.13 -15.36 19.21
CA SER A 211 9.22 -16.46 18.93
C SER A 211 8.05 -15.95 18.09
N VAL A 212 7.59 -16.75 17.13
CA VAL A 212 6.49 -16.39 16.22
C VAL A 212 5.39 -17.45 16.33
N ASP A 213 4.15 -16.99 16.53
CA ASP A 213 2.97 -17.85 16.68
C ASP A 213 1.86 -17.34 15.74
N ILE A 214 1.74 -17.99 14.59
CA ILE A 214 0.77 -17.69 13.52
C ILE A 214 -0.53 -18.46 13.74
N GLY A 215 -1.65 -17.91 13.28
CA GLY A 215 -2.99 -18.44 13.57
C GLY A 215 -3.47 -18.14 14.99
N ARG A 216 -2.78 -17.25 15.73
CA ARG A 216 -3.10 -16.89 17.11
C ARG A 216 -3.72 -15.52 17.20
N GLU A 217 -4.97 -15.48 17.68
CA GLU A 217 -5.67 -14.24 17.95
C GLU A 217 -5.15 -13.54 19.21
N PHE A 218 -5.21 -12.22 19.21
CA PHE A 218 -4.90 -11.41 20.39
C PHE A 218 -6.08 -11.43 21.37
N SER A 219 -5.76 -11.50 22.67
CA SER A 219 -6.70 -11.25 23.76
C SER A 219 -6.08 -10.26 24.75
N LYS A 220 -6.86 -9.30 25.23
CA LYS A 220 -6.43 -8.36 26.29
C LYS A 220 -5.91 -9.08 27.54
N SER A 221 -6.40 -10.28 27.83
CA SER A 221 -5.92 -11.07 28.96
C SER A 221 -4.46 -11.50 28.85
N MET A 222 -3.88 -11.50 27.64
CA MET A 222 -2.46 -11.81 27.41
C MET A 222 -1.55 -10.70 27.96
N LEU A 223 -2.02 -9.46 28.04
CA LEU A 223 -1.18 -8.30 28.42
C LEU A 223 -0.54 -8.47 29.81
N LYS A 224 -1.20 -9.19 30.73
CA LYS A 224 -0.69 -9.46 32.07
C LYS A 224 0.60 -10.31 32.10
N ASP A 225 0.87 -11.05 31.03
CA ASP A 225 1.99 -12.00 30.93
C ASP A 225 3.24 -11.34 30.31
N TYR A 226 3.14 -10.08 29.88
CA TYR A 226 4.21 -9.35 29.20
C TYR A 226 4.49 -8.02 29.88
N HIS A 227 5.71 -7.52 29.71
CA HIS A 227 6.12 -6.23 30.24
C HIS A 227 5.45 -5.06 29.48
N TYR A 228 5.33 -5.20 28.16
CA TYR A 228 4.70 -4.22 27.28
C TYR A 228 4.19 -4.91 26.01
N CYS A 229 3.26 -4.28 25.31
CA CYS A 229 2.71 -4.77 24.05
C CYS A 229 2.81 -3.71 22.93
N PHE A 230 3.34 -4.08 21.78
CA PHE A 230 3.21 -3.30 20.55
C PHE A 230 2.13 -3.93 19.67
N ASN A 231 1.04 -3.20 19.42
CA ASN A 231 -0.15 -3.74 18.81
C ASN A 231 -0.46 -3.11 17.45
N SER A 232 -0.49 -3.91 16.39
CA SER A 232 -0.85 -3.47 15.04
C SER A 232 -2.28 -3.80 14.63
N MET A 233 -3.10 -4.32 15.54
CA MET A 233 -4.52 -4.55 15.29
C MET A 233 -5.28 -3.23 15.05
N PRO A 234 -6.45 -3.26 14.39
CA PRO A 234 -7.31 -2.09 14.25
C PRO A 234 -7.63 -1.47 15.62
N ILE A 235 -7.35 -0.18 15.77
CA ILE A 235 -7.46 0.51 17.07
C ILE A 235 -8.92 0.55 17.59
N ASP A 236 -9.89 0.67 16.68
CA ASP A 236 -11.32 0.63 16.99
C ASP A 236 -11.75 -0.73 17.55
N GLU A 237 -11.25 -1.82 16.95
CA GLU A 237 -11.49 -3.20 17.39
C GLU A 237 -10.87 -3.46 18.78
N TYR A 238 -9.67 -2.93 19.06
CA TYR A 238 -9.08 -3.03 20.39
C TYR A 238 -9.95 -2.37 21.47
N PHE A 239 -10.58 -1.24 21.17
CA PHE A 239 -11.45 -0.51 22.10
C PHE A 239 -12.93 -0.91 21.96
N ASP A 240 -13.19 -2.14 21.51
CA ASP A 240 -14.53 -2.73 21.42
C ASP A 240 -15.54 -1.84 20.68
N PHE A 241 -15.07 -1.08 19.69
CA PHE A 241 -15.84 -0.15 18.88
C PHE A 241 -16.60 0.94 19.68
N THR A 242 -16.06 1.37 20.84
CA THR A 242 -16.72 2.32 21.76
C THR A 242 -17.16 3.65 21.11
N PHE A 243 -16.47 4.11 20.07
CA PHE A 243 -16.84 5.31 19.30
C PHE A 243 -17.39 4.99 17.89
N GLY A 244 -17.76 3.73 17.65
CA GLY A 244 -18.13 3.21 16.33
C GLY A 244 -16.91 2.70 15.53
N PRO A 245 -17.15 1.95 14.45
CA PRO A 245 -16.09 1.42 13.60
C PRO A 245 -15.38 2.53 12.82
N LEU A 246 -14.09 2.34 12.62
CA LEU A 246 -13.31 3.13 11.66
C LEU A 246 -13.38 2.45 10.29
N PRO A 247 -13.86 3.14 9.24
CA PRO A 247 -14.07 2.51 7.94
C PRO A 247 -12.77 2.25 7.18
N TYR A 248 -12.73 1.11 6.50
CA TYR A 248 -11.65 0.75 5.60
C TYR A 248 -12.22 0.30 4.25
N ARG A 249 -11.53 0.63 3.15
CA ARG A 249 -11.70 -0.11 1.91
C ARG A 249 -10.90 -1.38 1.94
N SER A 250 -11.46 -2.39 1.30
CA SER A 250 -10.86 -3.69 1.05
C SER A 250 -10.79 -3.98 -0.45
N ILE A 251 -10.17 -5.11 -0.81
CA ILE A 251 -9.99 -5.56 -2.18
C ILE A 251 -10.11 -7.09 -2.19
N ARG A 252 -10.93 -7.61 -3.10
CA ARG A 252 -10.92 -9.02 -3.49
C ARG A 252 -9.98 -9.19 -4.67
N PHE A 253 -9.12 -10.20 -4.58
CA PHE A 253 -8.11 -10.52 -5.60
C PHE A 253 -8.52 -11.73 -6.40
N HIS A 254 -8.54 -11.58 -7.73
CA HIS A 254 -9.03 -12.60 -8.65
C HIS A 254 -7.89 -13.04 -9.55
N HIS A 255 -7.25 -14.13 -9.13
CA HIS A 255 -6.11 -14.73 -9.83
C HIS A 255 -6.60 -15.58 -11.01
N ARG A 256 -5.99 -15.39 -12.17
CA ARG A 256 -6.20 -16.19 -13.37
C ARG A 256 -4.86 -16.76 -13.83
N ASP A 257 -4.82 -18.08 -14.04
CA ASP A 257 -3.70 -18.77 -14.64
C ASP A 257 -3.94 -18.89 -16.15
N VAL A 258 -3.08 -18.26 -16.95
CA VAL A 258 -3.29 -18.02 -18.38
C VAL A 258 -2.04 -18.37 -19.20
N PRO A 259 -2.14 -18.56 -20.53
CA PRO A 259 -0.96 -18.67 -21.39
C PRO A 259 -0.03 -17.45 -21.27
N ALA A 260 1.28 -17.66 -21.41
CA ALA A 260 2.28 -16.60 -21.19
C ALA A 260 2.10 -15.37 -22.11
N GLU A 261 1.50 -15.56 -23.28
CA GLU A 261 1.21 -14.54 -24.28
C GLU A 261 -0.05 -13.70 -24.00
N GLU A 262 -0.95 -14.11 -23.11
CA GLU A 262 -2.21 -13.40 -22.84
C GLU A 262 -1.98 -12.08 -22.08
N GLY A 263 -2.73 -11.02 -22.35
CA GLY A 263 -2.70 -9.78 -21.55
C GLY A 263 -2.78 -8.53 -22.41
N ALA A 264 -2.93 -7.38 -21.76
CA ALA A 264 -3.01 -6.08 -22.41
C ALA A 264 -1.79 -5.21 -22.12
N GLY A 265 -1.49 -4.30 -23.04
CA GLY A 265 -0.44 -3.30 -22.88
C GLY A 265 0.96 -3.88 -22.66
N THR A 266 1.87 -3.00 -22.26
CA THR A 266 3.28 -3.32 -22.01
C THR A 266 3.67 -3.14 -20.54
N ALA A 267 2.89 -2.38 -19.78
CA ALA A 267 3.13 -2.14 -18.37
C ALA A 267 2.81 -3.34 -17.47
N THR A 268 3.44 -3.42 -16.30
CA THR A 268 3.16 -4.48 -15.32
C THR A 268 1.72 -4.43 -14.80
N THR A 269 1.13 -3.24 -14.75
CA THR A 269 -0.24 -3.05 -14.28
C THR A 269 -1.04 -2.20 -15.26
N ILE A 270 -2.25 -2.67 -15.55
CA ILE A 270 -3.21 -2.00 -16.41
C ILE A 270 -4.39 -1.54 -15.55
N ASN A 271 -4.61 -0.25 -15.46
CA ASN A 271 -5.79 0.33 -14.81
C ASN A 271 -6.98 0.32 -15.78
N PHE A 272 -8.17 -0.01 -15.28
CA PHE A 272 -9.40 0.03 -16.06
C PHE A 272 -10.10 1.37 -15.87
N THR A 273 -10.37 2.07 -16.97
CA THR A 273 -11.06 3.38 -16.97
C THR A 273 -12.57 3.27 -17.05
N ASP A 274 -13.11 2.05 -17.23
CA ASP A 274 -14.55 1.81 -17.31
C ASP A 274 -15.26 1.85 -15.94
N ALA A 275 -16.59 1.72 -15.98
CA ALA A 275 -17.47 1.62 -14.82
C ALA A 275 -17.70 0.18 -14.31
N GLY A 276 -16.90 -0.80 -14.76
CA GLY A 276 -16.99 -2.19 -14.28
C GLY A 276 -16.55 -2.30 -12.80
N PRO A 277 -16.63 -3.48 -12.16
CA PRO A 277 -16.26 -3.62 -10.74
C PRO A 277 -14.75 -3.65 -10.48
N ARG A 278 -13.93 -3.83 -11.53
CA ARG A 278 -12.48 -4.01 -11.42
C ARG A 278 -11.75 -2.69 -11.57
N THR A 279 -10.75 -2.44 -10.73
CA THR A 279 -9.90 -1.23 -10.84
C THR A 279 -8.70 -1.43 -11.74
N ARG A 280 -8.06 -2.60 -11.67
CA ARG A 280 -6.81 -2.87 -12.38
C ARG A 280 -6.50 -4.35 -12.49
N GLU A 281 -5.57 -4.68 -13.39
CA GLU A 281 -4.97 -6.01 -13.54
C GLU A 281 -3.44 -5.93 -13.45
N THR A 282 -2.84 -6.84 -12.68
CA THR A 282 -1.39 -7.00 -12.57
C THR A 282 -0.92 -8.28 -13.28
N ASP A 283 0.07 -8.15 -14.15
CA ASP A 283 0.83 -9.26 -14.72
C ASP A 283 2.07 -9.54 -13.87
N TRP A 284 1.99 -10.58 -13.05
CA TRP A 284 3.07 -10.95 -12.13
C TRP A 284 4.34 -11.40 -12.84
N SER A 285 4.24 -11.89 -14.08
CA SER A 285 5.43 -12.32 -14.83
C SER A 285 6.33 -11.15 -15.27
N ARG A 286 5.78 -9.92 -15.26
CA ARG A 286 6.51 -8.68 -15.58
C ARG A 286 7.23 -8.09 -14.37
N ILE A 287 7.06 -8.65 -13.17
CA ILE A 287 7.80 -8.22 -11.98
C ILE A 287 9.06 -9.10 -11.88
N PRO A 288 10.26 -8.52 -11.74
CA PRO A 288 11.48 -9.30 -11.70
C PRO A 288 11.49 -10.20 -10.45
N ASP A 289 12.09 -11.39 -10.60
CA ASP A 289 12.14 -12.45 -9.57
C ASP A 289 10.79 -13.14 -9.26
N HIS A 290 9.70 -12.78 -9.96
CA HIS A 290 8.41 -13.46 -9.79
C HIS A 290 8.25 -14.70 -10.67
N LEU A 291 8.93 -14.77 -11.82
CA LEU A 291 8.98 -15.99 -12.61
C LEU A 291 10.03 -16.94 -12.03
N VAL A 292 9.63 -17.78 -11.08
CA VAL A 292 10.51 -18.72 -10.37
C VAL A 292 10.79 -19.95 -11.24
N HIS A 293 9.74 -20.47 -11.91
CA HIS A 293 9.86 -21.61 -12.83
C HIS A 293 9.05 -21.36 -14.10
N ARG A 294 9.66 -21.63 -15.27
CA ARG A 294 8.98 -21.48 -16.57
C ARG A 294 8.12 -22.69 -16.87
N THR A 295 6.81 -22.45 -17.01
CA THR A 295 5.81 -23.48 -17.34
C THR A 295 5.09 -23.21 -18.67
N GLY A 296 5.38 -22.07 -19.32
CA GLY A 296 4.59 -21.57 -20.46
C GLY A 296 3.28 -20.89 -20.05
N ARG A 297 3.05 -20.72 -18.75
CA ARG A 297 1.88 -20.07 -18.17
C ARG A 297 2.30 -18.90 -17.30
N LYS A 298 1.36 -18.01 -17.00
CA LYS A 298 1.54 -16.91 -16.06
C LYS A 298 0.29 -16.65 -15.25
N THR A 299 0.42 -15.81 -14.22
CA THR A 299 -0.71 -15.37 -13.41
C THR A 299 -1.02 -13.90 -13.70
N LEU A 300 -2.30 -13.61 -13.91
CA LEU A 300 -2.85 -12.26 -13.90
C LEU A 300 -3.76 -12.10 -12.68
N THR A 301 -3.74 -10.94 -12.02
CA THR A 301 -4.66 -10.65 -10.90
C THR A 301 -5.46 -9.40 -11.19
N GLN A 302 -6.79 -9.54 -11.15
CA GLN A 302 -7.69 -8.39 -11.14
C GLN A 302 -8.10 -8.03 -9.71
N GLU A 303 -8.22 -6.73 -9.45
CA GLU A 303 -8.61 -6.18 -8.15
C GLU A 303 -10.05 -5.64 -8.21
N GLU A 304 -10.92 -6.12 -7.31
CA GLU A 304 -12.27 -5.56 -7.05
C GLU A 304 -12.29 -4.96 -5.66
N PRO A 305 -12.31 -3.62 -5.56
CA PRO A 305 -12.50 -2.95 -4.30
C PRO A 305 -13.88 -3.27 -3.71
N CYS A 306 -13.95 -3.32 -2.39
CA CYS A 306 -15.18 -3.59 -1.64
C CYS A 306 -15.10 -2.97 -0.25
N ASP A 307 -16.19 -2.99 0.50
CA ASP A 307 -16.13 -2.72 1.94
C ASP A 307 -15.38 -3.85 2.67
N TYR A 308 -14.61 -3.51 3.69
CA TYR A 308 -13.89 -4.50 4.50
C TYR A 308 -14.81 -5.51 5.20
N VAL A 309 -16.04 -5.13 5.55
CA VAL A 309 -17.04 -6.03 6.13
C VAL A 309 -17.39 -7.15 5.15
N ASP A 310 -17.46 -6.83 3.86
CA ASP A 310 -17.80 -7.79 2.80
C ASP A 310 -16.62 -8.70 2.42
N ASN A 311 -15.44 -8.47 2.99
CA ASN A 311 -14.22 -9.22 2.72
C ASN A 311 -13.60 -9.77 4.02
N ASN A 312 -14.42 -10.39 4.88
CA ASN A 312 -13.97 -11.03 6.12
C ASN A 312 -13.18 -10.08 7.06
N MET A 313 -13.62 -8.82 7.14
CA MET A 313 -13.00 -7.78 7.97
C MET A 313 -11.53 -7.47 7.59
N GLU A 314 -11.17 -7.73 6.35
CA GLU A 314 -9.83 -7.53 5.81
C GLU A 314 -9.62 -6.06 5.42
N ARG A 315 -8.73 -5.37 6.13
CA ARG A 315 -8.60 -3.91 6.08
C ARG A 315 -7.35 -3.51 5.29
N TYR A 316 -7.54 -2.84 4.16
CA TYR A 316 -6.42 -2.35 3.34
C TYR A 316 -6.23 -0.84 3.42
N TYR A 317 -7.26 -0.03 3.20
CA TYR A 317 -7.10 1.42 3.07
C TYR A 317 -8.00 2.15 4.06
N PRO A 318 -7.45 2.92 5.03
CA PRO A 318 -8.28 3.76 5.88
C PRO A 318 -8.98 4.83 5.02
N VAL A 319 -10.27 5.06 5.25
CA VAL A 319 -11.06 6.03 4.48
C VAL A 319 -10.85 7.43 5.04
N LYS A 320 -10.52 8.37 4.15
CA LYS A 320 -10.39 9.80 4.45
C LYS A 320 -11.39 10.59 3.62
N THR A 321 -12.37 11.18 4.29
CA THR A 321 -13.37 12.08 3.69
C THR A 321 -12.93 13.53 3.81
N SER A 322 -13.40 14.37 2.90
CA SER A 322 -13.12 15.82 2.91
C SER A 322 -13.68 16.53 4.15
N ASP A 323 -14.80 16.05 4.70
CA ASP A 323 -15.41 16.56 5.95
C ASP A 323 -14.65 16.14 7.23
N GLY A 324 -13.64 15.28 7.12
CA GLY A 324 -12.83 14.81 8.25
C GLY A 324 -13.58 13.95 9.28
N ARG A 325 -14.80 13.48 9.02
CA ARG A 325 -15.64 12.80 10.02
C ARG A 325 -14.97 11.57 10.65
N TYR A 326 -14.26 10.77 9.85
CA TYR A 326 -13.56 9.58 10.36
C TYR A 326 -12.24 9.91 11.07
N GLN A 327 -11.56 10.99 10.68
CA GLN A 327 -10.41 11.48 11.42
C GLN A 327 -10.84 11.92 12.84
N ALA A 328 -11.98 12.60 12.96
CA ALA A 328 -12.52 13.00 14.26
C ALA A 328 -12.86 11.80 15.17
N VAL A 329 -13.30 10.67 14.60
CA VAL A 329 -13.48 9.42 15.35
C VAL A 329 -12.14 8.82 15.77
N TYR A 330 -11.16 8.77 14.87
CA TYR A 330 -9.83 8.25 15.17
C TYR A 330 -9.13 9.03 16.28
N GLU A 331 -9.23 10.37 16.32
CA GLU A 331 -8.63 11.16 17.41
C GLU A 331 -9.17 10.79 18.80
N LYS A 332 -10.44 10.35 18.90
CA LYS A 332 -11.01 9.84 20.16
C LYS A 332 -10.36 8.52 20.58
N TYR A 333 -10.16 7.59 19.63
CA TYR A 333 -9.47 6.34 19.90
C TYR A 333 -8.00 6.55 20.24
N LYS A 334 -7.32 7.46 19.54
CA LYS A 334 -5.94 7.84 19.83
C LYS A 334 -5.79 8.38 21.25
N ALA A 335 -6.71 9.24 21.70
CA ALA A 335 -6.72 9.74 23.07
C ALA A 335 -6.96 8.65 24.14
N LEU A 336 -7.62 7.54 23.80
CA LEU A 336 -7.70 6.36 24.68
C LEU A 336 -6.40 5.57 24.67
N ALA A 337 -5.81 5.33 23.49
CA ALA A 337 -4.52 4.66 23.34
C ALA A 337 -3.39 5.35 24.12
N GLU A 338 -3.36 6.68 24.13
CA GLU A 338 -2.37 7.47 24.89
C GLU A 338 -2.49 7.28 26.42
N LYS A 339 -3.62 6.74 26.92
CA LYS A 339 -3.85 6.41 28.33
C LYS A 339 -3.59 4.94 28.66
N THR A 340 -3.27 4.12 27.67
CA THR A 340 -2.95 2.69 27.84
C THR A 340 -1.46 2.54 28.12
N ASN A 341 -1.10 2.18 29.36
CA ASN A 341 0.30 2.15 29.80
C ASN A 341 1.00 0.84 29.44
N GLU A 342 0.25 -0.22 29.24
CA GLU A 342 0.73 -1.57 28.97
C GLU A 342 0.82 -1.89 27.47
N CYS A 343 0.30 -1.02 26.59
CA CYS A 343 0.21 -1.28 25.16
C CYS A 343 0.31 0.00 24.33
N GLY A 344 1.16 -0.02 23.30
CA GLY A 344 1.27 1.03 22.28
C GLY A 344 0.80 0.54 20.91
N PHE A 345 0.22 1.42 20.10
CA PHE A 345 -0.34 1.08 18.79
C PHE A 345 0.61 1.45 17.66
N ILE A 346 0.75 0.53 16.69
CA ILE A 346 1.74 0.64 15.61
C ILE A 346 1.16 0.26 14.25
N GLY A 347 1.77 0.76 13.18
CA GLY A 347 1.43 0.40 11.81
C GLY A 347 0.05 0.86 11.34
N ARG A 348 -0.29 0.54 10.09
CA ARG A 348 -1.46 1.05 9.37
C ARG A 348 -2.79 0.93 10.15
N CYS A 349 -3.07 -0.23 10.72
CA CYS A 349 -4.34 -0.48 11.40
C CYS A 349 -4.35 0.07 12.84
N GLY A 350 -3.24 -0.05 13.56
CA GLY A 350 -3.10 0.52 14.90
C GLY A 350 -3.13 2.05 14.92
N THR A 351 -2.69 2.71 13.83
CA THR A 351 -2.65 4.18 13.74
C THR A 351 -3.62 4.79 12.73
N TYR A 352 -4.48 3.99 12.09
CA TYR A 352 -5.44 4.45 11.08
C TYR A 352 -4.80 5.32 9.96
N GLN A 353 -3.62 4.91 9.49
CA GLN A 353 -2.84 5.68 8.51
C GLN A 353 -2.61 4.92 7.21
N TYR A 354 -2.83 5.59 6.08
CA TYR A 354 -2.36 5.09 4.79
C TYR A 354 -0.84 5.27 4.73
N LEU A 355 -0.11 4.15 4.87
CA LEU A 355 1.35 4.13 4.89
C LEU A 355 1.92 3.21 3.81
N ASP A 356 2.88 3.68 3.03
CA ASP A 356 3.73 2.82 2.19
C ASP A 356 4.72 2.02 3.05
N MET A 357 5.28 0.95 2.49
CA MET A 357 6.15 0.02 3.23
C MET A 357 7.34 0.74 3.90
N HIS A 358 8.02 1.64 3.17
CA HIS A 358 9.15 2.38 3.71
C HIS A 358 8.73 3.33 4.85
N GLN A 359 7.52 3.88 4.81
CA GLN A 359 6.99 4.75 5.85
C GLN A 359 6.71 3.95 7.12
N VAL A 360 6.09 2.77 7.00
CA VAL A 360 5.86 1.85 8.13
C VAL A 360 7.19 1.45 8.77
N ILE A 361 8.20 1.09 7.97
CA ILE A 361 9.52 0.70 8.49
C ILE A 361 10.18 1.88 9.21
N ASN A 362 10.24 3.06 8.59
CA ASN A 362 10.86 4.25 9.19
C ASN A 362 10.17 4.67 10.49
N GLN A 363 8.83 4.72 10.50
CA GLN A 363 8.06 5.02 11.71
C GLN A 363 8.32 3.98 12.81
N SER A 364 8.40 2.70 12.45
CA SER A 364 8.65 1.61 13.41
C SER A 364 10.06 1.68 14.00
N LEU A 365 11.08 1.90 13.17
CA LEU A 365 12.47 2.08 13.63
C LEU A 365 12.59 3.26 14.59
N LYS A 366 12.01 4.41 14.24
CA LYS A 366 12.00 5.56 15.14
C LYS A 366 11.29 5.24 16.45
N HIS A 367 10.06 4.73 16.37
CA HIS A 367 9.21 4.50 17.52
C HIS A 367 9.83 3.50 18.53
N VAL A 368 10.34 2.37 18.03
CA VAL A 368 10.92 1.34 18.90
C VAL A 368 12.22 1.81 19.54
N ASN A 369 13.05 2.58 18.83
CA ASN A 369 14.28 3.13 19.39
C ASN A 369 13.99 4.17 20.48
N ASP A 370 13.05 5.09 20.23
CA ASP A 370 12.58 6.06 21.24
C ASP A 370 11.99 5.33 22.48
N TRP A 371 11.33 4.18 22.30
CA TRP A 371 10.85 3.36 23.40
C TRP A 371 11.99 2.71 24.19
N ILE A 372 12.96 2.07 23.52
CA ILE A 372 14.13 1.44 24.13
C ILE A 372 14.95 2.45 24.94
N GLU A 373 15.16 3.67 24.41
CA GLU A 373 15.89 4.72 25.11
C GLU A 373 15.22 5.16 26.41
N ARG A 374 13.88 5.17 26.47
CA ARG A 374 13.12 5.49 27.69
C ARG A 374 13.13 4.37 28.73
N GLN A 375 13.55 3.16 28.38
CA GLN A 375 13.70 2.04 29.32
C GLN A 375 15.09 1.99 29.98
N LYS A 376 16.07 2.75 29.47
CA LYS A 376 17.39 2.92 30.07
C LYS A 376 17.32 3.94 31.20
#